data_AF-A0A7X8Y2D0-F1
#
_entry.id   AF-A0A7X8Y2D0-F1
#
_cell.length_a   1.000
_cell.length_b   1.000
_cell.length_c   1.000
_cell.angle_alpha   90.00
_cell.angle_beta   90.00
_cell.angle_gamma   90.00
#
_symmetry.space_group_name_H-M   'P 1'
#
loop_
_entity.id
_entity.type
_entity.pdbx_description
1 polymer ?
#
loop_
_entity_poly.entity_id
_entity_poly.type
_entity_poly.pdbx_seq_one_letter_code
_entity_poly.pdbx_strand_id
1 'polypeptide(L)'
;MAQRTGKADLPLHGGRVPRWLGERMTRLGAVITEAIVQHYGRDELFRRLANPFWFQSFGAVMGMDWHSSGITTSVLGALKRGLTPLSGELGIHVCGGRGSHSRKTPEELLLIGDRVGIDGASLGSTSRLIAKVDSAAVQDGFDLYLHGFIVADDGKWVVIQQGMNGDRRQARRYHWLSEGLTSFLDSPHAAIEGRDQGEIINLADRRAERSRSRQLDLLGSLGPDRIIREFNALEGHPPATSKLDAQPMLPHLIMPAHHDVRQEDVNMRRLHGNLAAAADRGPVDFEDLLLTPGVGARTVKALAMVAEVVHGTPCRFSDPARFSLAHGGKDRHPFPVPLKVYDETISVMKSAVRKGRLGRDEELAALKRLDDQSRILERYVTGPDLKEIVAGEFDQSFSYGGRSVFGWEPPANFETRKS
;
A
#
# COMPACT_ATOMS: atom_id res chain seq x y z
N MET A 1 -2.32 -9.51 -20.36
CA MET A 1 -1.70 -8.18 -20.26
C MET A 1 -1.18 -8.02 -18.84
N ALA A 2 0.13 -8.00 -18.60
CA ALA A 2 0.65 -7.39 -17.40
C ALA A 2 1.32 -6.11 -17.82
N GLN A 3 1.06 -5.17 -16.95
CA GLN A 3 0.75 -3.81 -17.28
C GLN A 3 1.04 -3.11 -15.97
N ARG A 4 1.64 -1.93 -16.03
CA ARG A 4 1.72 -1.08 -14.86
C ARG A 4 0.30 -0.95 -14.30
N THR A 5 0.08 -1.38 -13.06
CA THR A 5 -1.27 -1.57 -12.52
C THR A 5 -1.81 -0.30 -11.86
N GLY A 6 -0.93 0.65 -11.58
CA GLY A 6 -1.29 1.96 -11.06
C GLY A 6 -0.10 2.74 -10.54
N LYS A 7 -0.35 3.99 -10.13
CA LYS A 7 0.64 4.87 -9.50
C LYS A 7 0.02 5.65 -8.33
N ALA A 8 0.84 6.10 -7.39
CA ALA A 8 0.40 7.02 -6.33
C ALA A 8 1.36 8.19 -6.15
N ASP A 9 0.84 9.42 -6.06
CA ASP A 9 1.61 10.62 -5.71
C ASP A 9 1.35 10.98 -4.25
N LEU A 10 2.44 11.09 -3.46
CA LEU A 10 2.42 11.13 -2.00
C LEU A 10 3.27 12.30 -1.49
N PRO A 11 2.81 13.07 -0.50
CA PRO A 11 3.67 14.05 0.18
C PRO A 11 4.85 13.38 0.90
N LEU A 12 6.05 13.96 0.77
CA LEU A 12 7.22 13.49 1.52
C LEU A 12 7.07 13.78 3.01
N HIS A 13 7.13 12.71 3.79
CA HIS A 13 7.14 12.77 5.24
C HIS A 13 8.53 12.47 5.79
N GLY A 14 8.97 13.29 6.73
CA GLY A 14 10.14 13.01 7.55
C GLY A 14 9.83 12.02 8.67
N GLY A 15 10.87 11.53 9.33
CA GLY A 15 10.75 10.69 10.53
C GLY A 15 10.86 9.19 10.26
N ARG A 16 10.99 8.44 11.35
CA ARG A 16 11.16 6.98 11.34
C ARG A 16 10.01 6.33 12.07
N VAL A 17 9.50 5.22 11.54
CA VAL A 17 8.54 4.39 12.28
C VAL A 17 9.19 3.87 13.55
N PRO A 18 8.61 4.17 14.74
CA PRO A 18 9.12 3.65 16.00
C PRO A 18 9.09 2.13 16.05
N ARG A 19 10.03 1.53 16.79
CA ARG A 19 10.15 0.06 16.93
C ARG A 19 8.83 -0.58 17.38
N TRP A 20 8.16 0.00 18.37
CA TRP A 20 6.90 -0.53 18.92
C TRP A 20 5.78 -0.62 17.89
N LEU A 21 5.76 0.29 16.90
CA LEU A 21 4.79 0.27 15.81
C LEU A 21 5.24 -0.71 14.74
N GLY A 22 6.52 -0.67 14.36
CA GLY A 22 7.08 -1.57 13.34
C GLY A 22 6.93 -3.07 13.66
N GLU A 23 7.01 -3.45 14.94
CA GLU A 23 6.76 -4.82 15.41
C GLU A 23 5.28 -5.21 15.27
N ARG A 24 4.35 -4.30 15.62
CA ARG A 24 2.90 -4.52 15.46
C ARG A 24 2.47 -4.57 14.00
N MET A 25 2.99 -3.66 13.18
CA MET A 25 2.84 -3.69 11.73
C MET A 25 3.29 -5.03 11.15
N THR A 26 4.44 -5.56 11.62
CA THR A 26 4.94 -6.86 11.16
C THR A 26 3.96 -7.99 11.48
N ARG A 27 3.40 -8.00 12.70
CA ARG A 27 2.43 -9.01 13.13
C ARG A 27 1.08 -8.88 12.41
N LEU A 28 0.54 -7.67 12.29
CA LEU A 28 -0.76 -7.41 11.66
C LEU A 28 -0.69 -7.63 10.13
N GLY A 29 0.37 -7.15 9.49
CA GLY A 29 0.56 -7.32 8.05
C GLY A 29 0.72 -8.78 7.65
N ALA A 30 1.45 -9.58 8.46
CA ALA A 30 1.57 -11.02 8.26
C ALA A 30 0.19 -11.71 8.35
N VAL A 31 -0.56 -11.48 9.43
CA VAL A 31 -1.83 -12.19 9.64
C VAL A 31 -2.92 -11.78 8.65
N ILE A 32 -2.96 -10.52 8.21
CA ILE A 32 -3.86 -10.09 7.12
C ILE A 32 -3.47 -10.79 5.81
N THR A 33 -2.17 -10.90 5.53
CA THR A 33 -1.68 -11.61 4.35
C THR A 33 -2.06 -13.09 4.39
N GLU A 34 -1.87 -13.75 5.54
CA GLU A 34 -2.27 -15.15 5.75
C GLU A 34 -3.78 -15.33 5.52
N ALA A 35 -4.62 -14.44 6.05
CA ALA A 35 -6.07 -14.48 5.86
C ALA A 35 -6.48 -14.33 4.39
N ILE A 36 -5.86 -13.41 3.65
CA ILE A 36 -6.12 -13.22 2.21
C ILE A 36 -5.69 -14.45 1.42
N VAL A 37 -4.50 -14.99 1.68
CA VAL A 37 -3.99 -16.18 0.98
C VAL A 37 -4.86 -17.40 1.26
N GLN A 38 -5.32 -17.57 2.51
CA GLN A 38 -6.18 -18.68 2.88
C GLN A 38 -7.57 -18.62 2.21
N HIS A 39 -8.17 -17.43 2.08
CA HIS A 39 -9.49 -17.28 1.47
C HIS A 39 -9.49 -17.16 -0.05
N TYR A 40 -8.48 -16.49 -0.61
CA TYR A 40 -8.50 -16.04 -1.99
C TYR A 40 -7.25 -16.44 -2.78
N GLY A 41 -6.24 -17.02 -2.13
CA GLY A 41 -4.98 -17.43 -2.74
C GLY A 41 -3.96 -16.30 -2.91
N ARG A 42 -2.75 -16.69 -3.33
CA ARG A 42 -1.60 -15.79 -3.53
C ARG A 42 -1.83 -14.77 -4.64
N ASP A 43 -2.51 -15.20 -5.71
CA ASP A 43 -2.78 -14.34 -6.87
C ASP A 43 -3.63 -13.13 -6.48
N GLU A 44 -4.64 -13.32 -5.63
CA GLU A 44 -5.47 -12.21 -5.15
C GLU A 44 -4.68 -11.26 -4.25
N LEU A 45 -3.80 -11.78 -3.39
CA LEU A 45 -2.88 -10.93 -2.62
C LEU A 45 -2.02 -10.05 -3.55
N PHE A 46 -1.48 -10.62 -4.63
CA PHE A 46 -0.66 -9.86 -5.57
C PHE A 46 -1.46 -8.79 -6.31
N ARG A 47 -2.71 -9.07 -6.73
CA ARG A 47 -3.60 -8.05 -7.30
C ARG A 47 -3.88 -6.92 -6.32
N ARG A 48 -4.11 -7.24 -5.04
CA ARG A 48 -4.34 -6.25 -3.97
C ARG A 48 -3.10 -5.39 -3.73
N LEU A 49 -1.92 -5.99 -3.62
CA LEU A 49 -0.65 -5.28 -3.47
C LEU A 49 -0.32 -4.40 -4.70
N ALA A 50 -0.76 -4.83 -5.88
CA ALA A 50 -0.60 -4.08 -7.13
C ALA A 50 -1.59 -2.90 -7.25
N ASN A 51 -2.61 -2.82 -6.39
CA ASN A 51 -3.59 -1.73 -6.40
C ASN A 51 -3.14 -0.57 -5.47
N PRO A 52 -2.91 0.65 -5.99
CA PRO A 52 -2.40 1.76 -5.18
C PRO A 52 -3.31 2.17 -4.01
N PHE A 53 -4.62 2.09 -4.19
CA PHE A 53 -5.65 2.46 -3.21
C PHE A 53 -5.71 1.44 -2.08
N TRP A 54 -5.73 0.15 -2.44
CA TRP A 54 -5.68 -0.94 -1.46
C TRP A 54 -4.38 -0.89 -0.66
N PHE A 55 -3.24 -0.73 -1.32
CA PHE A 55 -1.94 -0.67 -0.65
C PHE A 55 -1.86 0.50 0.34
N GLN A 56 -2.42 1.67 -0.02
CA GLN A 56 -2.50 2.81 0.89
C GLN A 56 -3.40 2.53 2.10
N SER A 57 -4.58 1.94 1.84
CA SER A 57 -5.55 1.55 2.87
C SER A 57 -4.97 0.51 3.83
N PHE A 58 -4.23 -0.47 3.31
CA PHE A 58 -3.52 -1.48 4.09
C PHE A 58 -2.47 -0.84 5.01
N GLY A 59 -1.70 0.11 4.51
CA GLY A 59 -0.78 0.90 5.34
C GLY A 59 -1.47 1.71 6.43
N ALA A 60 -2.64 2.31 6.13
CA ALA A 60 -3.42 3.07 7.08
C ALA A 60 -3.97 2.20 8.22
N VAL A 61 -4.54 1.01 7.89
CA VAL A 61 -4.95 0.02 8.91
C VAL A 61 -3.76 -0.42 9.77
N MET A 62 -2.56 -0.48 9.21
CA MET A 62 -1.36 -0.83 9.98
C MET A 62 -0.87 0.29 10.92
N GLY A 63 -1.56 1.43 11.01
CA GLY A 63 -1.26 2.53 11.94
C GLY A 63 -0.30 3.59 11.37
N MET A 64 -0.10 3.61 10.06
CA MET A 64 0.61 4.69 9.38
C MET A 64 -0.32 5.85 9.05
N ASP A 65 0.23 7.06 9.01
CA ASP A 65 -0.54 8.24 8.60
C ASP A 65 -1.01 8.07 7.15
N TRP A 66 -2.32 8.20 6.95
CA TRP A 66 -3.07 7.75 5.79
C TRP A 66 -2.57 8.25 4.42
N HIS A 67 -1.96 9.43 4.36
CA HIS A 67 -1.44 10.11 3.17
C HIS A 67 0.09 10.01 3.02
N SER A 68 0.80 9.34 3.94
CA SER A 68 2.26 9.41 4.01
C SER A 68 2.97 8.59 2.93
N SER A 69 4.03 9.16 2.34
CA SER A 69 4.99 8.42 1.51
C SER A 69 5.78 7.34 2.28
N GLY A 70 5.79 7.43 3.62
CA GLY A 70 6.41 6.45 4.50
C GLY A 70 5.69 5.09 4.50
N ILE A 71 4.42 5.04 4.07
CA ILE A 71 3.64 3.80 3.97
C ILE A 71 4.38 2.75 3.15
N THR A 72 4.92 3.13 1.99
CA THR A 72 5.55 2.18 1.07
C THR A 72 6.74 1.48 1.69
N THR A 73 7.62 2.24 2.33
CA THR A 73 8.81 1.68 3.00
C THR A 73 8.41 0.82 4.19
N SER A 74 7.45 1.29 5.00
CA SER A 74 7.08 0.64 6.25
C SER A 74 6.27 -0.64 6.04
N VAL A 75 5.33 -0.63 5.10
CA VAL A 75 4.54 -1.82 4.72
C VAL A 75 5.46 -2.88 4.11
N LEU A 76 6.28 -2.55 3.12
CA LEU A 76 7.21 -3.52 2.52
C LEU A 76 8.20 -4.08 3.56
N GLY A 77 8.73 -3.23 4.44
CA GLY A 77 9.59 -3.67 5.52
C GLY A 77 8.89 -4.59 6.53
N ALA A 78 7.62 -4.31 6.86
CA ALA A 78 6.80 -5.13 7.75
C ALA A 78 6.47 -6.48 7.11
N LEU A 79 6.06 -6.50 5.84
CA LEU A 79 5.80 -7.73 5.08
C LEU A 79 7.08 -8.57 4.97
N LYS A 80 8.23 -7.97 4.65
CA LYS A 80 9.50 -8.71 4.57
C LYS A 80 9.83 -9.42 5.88
N ARG A 81 9.73 -8.73 7.01
CA ARG A 81 9.97 -9.36 8.32
C ARG A 81 8.91 -10.38 8.71
N GLY A 82 7.64 -10.10 8.40
CA GLY A 82 6.50 -10.90 8.86
C GLY A 82 6.28 -12.18 8.06
N LEU A 83 6.54 -12.13 6.74
CA LEU A 83 6.33 -13.26 5.83
C LEU A 83 7.55 -14.16 5.71
N THR A 84 8.77 -13.68 5.99
CA THR A 84 9.99 -14.52 5.92
C THR A 84 9.87 -15.81 6.75
N PRO A 85 9.42 -15.79 8.02
CA PRO A 85 9.23 -17.02 8.81
C PRO A 85 8.12 -17.93 8.28
N LEU A 86 7.19 -17.38 7.50
CA LEU A 86 6.02 -18.09 6.94
C LEU A 86 6.22 -18.49 5.47
N SER A 87 7.39 -18.19 4.89
CA SER A 87 7.65 -18.32 3.46
C SER A 87 7.49 -19.75 2.96
N GLY A 88 7.82 -20.76 3.76
CA GLY A 88 7.61 -22.17 3.40
C GLY A 88 6.16 -22.61 3.41
N GLU A 89 5.31 -22.02 4.26
CA GLU A 89 3.88 -22.34 4.32
C GLU A 89 3.09 -21.57 3.25
N LEU A 90 3.40 -20.29 3.08
CA LEU A 90 2.70 -19.40 2.17
C LEU A 90 3.26 -19.46 0.75
N GLY A 91 4.48 -19.94 0.56
CA GLY A 91 5.20 -19.87 -0.70
C GLY A 91 5.26 -18.46 -1.27
N ILE A 92 5.52 -17.46 -0.40
CA ILE A 92 5.64 -16.03 -0.71
C ILE A 92 6.95 -15.50 -0.10
N HIS A 93 7.72 -14.80 -0.91
CA HIS A 93 9.01 -14.21 -0.54
C HIS A 93 9.01 -12.72 -0.85
N VAL A 94 9.56 -11.91 0.05
CA VAL A 94 9.65 -10.45 -0.12
C VAL A 94 11.11 -10.04 -0.18
N CYS A 95 11.50 -9.50 -1.32
CA CYS A 95 12.85 -9.08 -1.63
C CYS A 95 12.99 -7.56 -1.71
N GLY A 96 14.23 -7.10 -1.63
CA GLY A 96 14.57 -5.70 -1.78
C GLY A 96 14.37 -4.87 -0.51
N GLY A 97 14.20 -3.57 -0.69
CA GLY A 97 14.12 -2.55 0.36
C GLY A 97 14.72 -1.23 -0.10
N ARG A 98 15.24 -0.44 0.85
CA ARG A 98 15.91 0.84 0.56
C ARG A 98 17.41 0.67 0.38
N GLY A 99 18.03 1.56 -0.40
CA GLY A 99 19.49 1.73 -0.44
C GLY A 99 20.26 0.48 -0.90
N SER A 100 21.03 -0.15 -0.01
CA SER A 100 21.74 -1.39 -0.35
C SER A 100 20.80 -2.58 -0.57
N HIS A 101 19.65 -2.61 0.11
CA HIS A 101 18.69 -3.70 -0.03
C HIS A 101 18.02 -3.73 -1.41
N SER A 102 17.70 -2.57 -2.01
CA SER A 102 17.16 -2.54 -3.39
C SER A 102 18.14 -3.14 -4.38
N ARG A 103 19.43 -2.85 -4.24
CA ARG A 103 20.50 -3.35 -5.13
C ARG A 103 20.75 -4.86 -4.99
N LYS A 104 20.47 -5.44 -3.82
CA LYS A 104 20.61 -6.88 -3.55
C LYS A 104 19.42 -7.72 -4.02
N THR A 105 18.35 -7.11 -4.50
CA THR A 105 17.14 -7.84 -4.94
C THR A 105 17.44 -8.98 -5.93
N PRO A 106 18.29 -8.80 -6.97
CA PRO A 106 18.61 -9.90 -7.88
C PRO A 106 19.32 -11.08 -7.21
N GLU A 107 20.21 -10.82 -6.24
CA GLU A 107 20.88 -11.86 -5.45
C GLU A 107 19.89 -12.59 -4.54
N GLU A 108 18.98 -11.85 -3.88
CA GLU A 108 17.92 -12.44 -3.06
C GLU A 108 17.01 -13.36 -3.92
N LEU A 109 16.66 -12.94 -5.14
CA LEU A 109 15.82 -13.72 -6.07
C LEU A 109 16.53 -14.98 -6.58
N LEU A 110 17.84 -14.92 -6.84
CA LEU A 110 18.65 -16.11 -7.16
C LEU A 110 18.59 -17.14 -6.04
N LEU A 111 18.85 -16.70 -4.79
CA LEU A 111 18.84 -17.59 -3.62
C LEU A 111 17.46 -18.20 -3.34
N ILE A 112 16.38 -17.49 -3.66
CA ILE A 112 15.02 -18.02 -3.57
C ILE A 112 14.80 -19.05 -4.68
N GLY A 113 15.19 -18.71 -5.91
CA GLY A 113 15.12 -19.61 -7.07
C GLY A 113 15.76 -20.97 -6.80
N ASP A 114 16.99 -20.95 -6.26
CA ASP A 114 17.73 -22.17 -5.88
C ASP A 114 17.01 -23.00 -4.82
N ARG A 115 16.24 -22.35 -3.92
CA ARG A 115 15.55 -23.01 -2.81
C ARG A 115 14.21 -23.61 -3.21
N VAL A 116 13.43 -22.91 -4.03
CA VAL A 116 12.03 -23.27 -4.33
C VAL A 116 11.82 -23.78 -5.75
N GLY A 117 12.86 -23.79 -6.58
CA GLY A 117 12.83 -24.37 -7.93
C GLY A 117 12.26 -23.45 -9.01
N ILE A 118 12.41 -22.13 -8.86
CA ILE A 118 12.02 -21.13 -9.87
C ILE A 118 13.27 -20.48 -10.51
N ASP A 119 13.12 -19.92 -11.72
CA ASP A 119 14.22 -19.25 -12.42
C ASP A 119 14.56 -17.89 -11.78
N GLY A 120 15.39 -17.92 -10.73
CA GLY A 120 15.85 -16.75 -10.00
C GLY A 120 16.69 -15.79 -10.87
N ALA A 121 17.37 -16.28 -11.91
CA ALA A 121 18.19 -15.46 -12.79
C ALA A 121 17.33 -14.60 -13.73
N SER A 122 16.28 -15.20 -14.29
CA SER A 122 15.27 -14.48 -15.08
C SER A 122 14.51 -13.47 -14.21
N LEU A 123 14.13 -13.84 -12.99
CA LEU A 123 13.49 -12.92 -12.04
C LEU A 123 14.42 -11.77 -11.64
N GLY A 124 15.71 -12.03 -11.40
CA GLY A 124 16.70 -10.99 -11.13
C GLY A 124 16.87 -10.02 -12.31
N SER A 125 16.80 -10.52 -13.54
CA SER A 125 16.82 -9.70 -14.76
C SER A 125 15.53 -8.85 -14.89
N THR A 126 14.39 -9.45 -14.59
CA THR A 126 13.07 -8.77 -14.53
C THR A 126 13.07 -7.63 -13.50
N SER A 127 13.59 -7.88 -12.29
CA SER A 127 13.74 -6.87 -11.22
C SER A 127 14.56 -5.67 -11.70
N ARG A 128 15.71 -5.91 -12.35
CA ARG A 128 16.55 -4.84 -12.90
C ARG A 128 15.85 -4.06 -14.00
N LEU A 129 15.16 -4.76 -14.90
CA LEU A 129 14.44 -4.12 -16.01
C LEU A 129 13.34 -3.20 -15.50
N ILE A 130 12.51 -3.66 -14.55
CA ILE A 130 11.45 -2.84 -13.94
C ILE A 130 12.04 -1.60 -13.25
N ALA A 131 13.14 -1.75 -12.50
CA ALA A 131 13.84 -0.62 -11.89
C ALA A 131 14.36 0.38 -12.93
N LYS A 132 14.87 -0.09 -14.07
CA LYS A 132 15.31 0.77 -15.18
C LYS A 132 14.15 1.43 -15.92
N VAL A 133 13.01 0.77 -16.10
CA VAL A 133 11.84 1.38 -16.72
C VAL A 133 11.36 2.57 -15.89
N ASP A 134 11.16 2.38 -14.59
CA ASP A 134 10.63 3.45 -13.72
C ASP A 134 11.66 4.54 -13.38
N SER A 135 12.96 4.36 -13.65
CA SER A 135 14.00 5.38 -13.40
C SER A 135 14.55 6.05 -14.65
N ALA A 136 14.64 5.36 -15.78
CA ALA A 136 15.32 5.85 -16.98
C ALA A 136 14.40 5.97 -18.20
N ALA A 137 13.40 5.08 -18.34
CA ALA A 137 12.45 5.13 -19.46
C ALA A 137 11.28 6.09 -19.18
N VAL A 138 10.89 6.23 -17.91
CA VAL A 138 9.91 7.21 -17.44
C VAL A 138 10.68 8.37 -16.79
N GLN A 139 11.04 9.40 -17.57
CA GLN A 139 11.84 10.53 -17.10
C GLN A 139 10.97 11.60 -16.44
N ASP A 140 10.29 11.24 -15.35
CA ASP A 140 9.31 12.10 -14.68
C ASP A 140 9.86 12.92 -13.51
N GLY A 141 11.18 12.89 -13.34
CA GLY A 141 11.91 13.63 -12.31
C GLY A 141 11.86 13.00 -10.92
N PHE A 142 11.48 11.72 -10.78
CA PHE A 142 11.52 11.01 -9.49
C PHE A 142 12.67 10.01 -9.44
N ASP A 143 13.60 10.22 -8.51
CA ASP A 143 14.73 9.31 -8.30
C ASP A 143 14.32 8.08 -7.49
N LEU A 144 14.60 6.88 -8.02
CA LEU A 144 14.23 5.62 -7.39
C LEU A 144 14.88 5.47 -6.01
N TYR A 145 14.05 5.37 -4.97
CA TYR A 145 14.46 5.31 -3.56
C TYR A 145 14.26 3.94 -2.93
N LEU A 146 13.21 3.23 -3.33
CA LEU A 146 12.78 1.96 -2.77
C LEU A 146 12.40 1.01 -3.90
N HIS A 147 12.86 -0.23 -3.79
CA HIS A 147 12.46 -1.33 -4.67
C HIS A 147 12.03 -2.51 -3.81
N GLY A 148 10.76 -2.90 -3.87
CA GLY A 148 10.25 -4.12 -3.25
C GLY A 148 9.74 -5.08 -4.30
N PHE A 149 10.24 -6.31 -4.28
CA PHE A 149 9.86 -7.38 -5.20
C PHE A 149 9.28 -8.53 -4.40
N ILE A 150 8.01 -8.89 -4.62
CA ILE A 150 7.34 -9.98 -3.91
C ILE A 150 7.08 -11.09 -4.92
N VAL A 151 7.55 -12.30 -4.63
CA VAL A 151 7.49 -13.45 -5.54
C VAL A 151 6.89 -14.67 -4.85
N ALA A 152 6.11 -15.46 -5.58
CA ALA A 152 5.58 -16.74 -5.14
C ALA A 152 6.39 -17.91 -5.70
N ASP A 153 6.26 -19.09 -5.09
CA ASP A 153 6.94 -20.32 -5.53
C ASP A 153 6.50 -20.81 -6.92
N ASP A 154 5.42 -20.26 -7.49
CA ASP A 154 5.01 -20.50 -8.88
C ASP A 154 5.59 -19.46 -9.87
N GLY A 155 6.50 -18.61 -9.41
CA GLY A 155 7.18 -17.60 -10.21
C GLY A 155 6.34 -16.33 -10.48
N LYS A 156 5.09 -16.26 -10.03
CA LYS A 156 4.31 -15.02 -10.10
C LYS A 156 4.86 -13.98 -9.15
N TRP A 157 4.71 -12.71 -9.48
CA TRP A 157 5.27 -11.63 -8.69
C TRP A 157 4.48 -10.33 -8.76
N VAL A 158 4.72 -9.47 -7.78
CA VAL A 158 4.30 -8.06 -7.73
C VAL A 158 5.48 -7.20 -7.31
N VAL A 159 5.68 -6.06 -7.98
CA VAL A 159 6.74 -5.10 -7.64
C VAL A 159 6.11 -3.78 -7.24
N ILE A 160 6.55 -3.26 -6.09
CA ILE A 160 6.20 -1.93 -5.61
C ILE A 160 7.48 -1.11 -5.50
N GLN A 161 7.56 -0.05 -6.30
CA GLN A 161 8.70 0.87 -6.32
C GLN A 161 8.27 2.24 -5.80
N GLN A 162 9.19 3.00 -5.23
CA GLN A 162 8.95 4.40 -4.91
C GLN A 162 10.11 5.26 -5.36
N GLY A 163 9.83 6.24 -6.22
CA GLY A 163 10.72 7.35 -6.52
C GLY A 163 10.43 8.56 -5.64
N MET A 164 11.42 9.44 -5.46
CA MET A 164 11.29 10.69 -4.70
C MET A 164 11.75 11.87 -5.54
N ASN A 165 11.07 13.00 -5.40
CA ASN A 165 11.49 14.28 -5.94
C ASN A 165 11.62 15.27 -4.77
N GLY A 166 12.87 15.68 -4.49
CA GLY A 166 13.20 16.57 -3.38
C GLY A 166 12.61 17.97 -3.56
N ASP A 167 12.73 18.53 -4.76
CA ASP A 167 12.28 19.89 -5.09
C ASP A 167 10.77 20.03 -4.93
N ARG A 168 10.01 19.00 -5.34
CA ARG A 168 8.56 18.95 -5.25
C ARG A 168 8.06 18.46 -3.89
N ARG A 169 8.96 18.00 -3.03
CA ARG A 169 8.63 17.33 -1.76
C ARG A 169 7.58 16.23 -1.92
N GLN A 170 7.68 15.46 -3.01
CA GLN A 170 6.75 14.38 -3.35
C GLN A 170 7.48 13.05 -3.53
N ALA A 171 6.77 11.96 -3.28
CA ALA A 171 7.14 10.61 -3.70
C ALA A 171 6.11 10.09 -4.69
N ARG A 172 6.59 9.31 -5.66
CA ARG A 172 5.74 8.59 -6.60
C ARG A 172 5.93 7.09 -6.41
N ARG A 173 4.84 6.38 -6.11
CA ARG A 173 4.81 4.93 -5.99
C ARG A 173 4.34 4.31 -7.30
N TYR A 174 5.04 3.25 -7.73
CA TYR A 174 4.75 2.48 -8.93
C TYR A 174 4.41 1.04 -8.56
N HIS A 175 3.41 0.47 -9.23
CA HIS A 175 2.98 -0.90 -9.02
C HIS A 175 3.04 -1.68 -10.34
N TRP A 176 3.61 -2.88 -10.27
CA TRP A 176 3.69 -3.84 -11.36
C TRP A 176 3.21 -5.20 -10.88
N LEU A 177 2.55 -5.95 -11.75
CA LEU A 177 2.07 -7.31 -11.51
C LEU A 177 2.58 -8.20 -12.64
N SER A 178 2.88 -9.48 -12.37
CA SER A 178 3.30 -10.44 -13.40
C SER A 178 2.13 -11.00 -14.22
N GLU A 179 0.92 -11.01 -13.65
CA GLU A 179 -0.28 -11.61 -14.22
C GLU A 179 -0.58 -11.01 -15.60
N GLY A 180 -0.37 -11.82 -16.65
CA GLY A 180 -0.65 -11.50 -18.04
C GLY A 180 0.50 -10.86 -18.84
N LEU A 181 1.74 -10.78 -18.33
CA LEU A 181 2.80 -9.93 -18.88
C LEU A 181 3.22 -10.40 -20.27
N THR A 182 3.12 -9.51 -21.27
CA THR A 182 3.56 -9.78 -22.64
C THR A 182 4.75 -8.92 -23.05
N SER A 183 4.90 -7.72 -22.48
CA SER A 183 5.99 -6.78 -22.76
C SER A 183 6.16 -5.78 -21.61
N PHE A 184 7.40 -5.38 -21.33
CA PHE A 184 7.72 -4.34 -20.33
C PHE A 184 7.61 -2.90 -20.87
N LEU A 185 7.51 -2.73 -22.21
CA LEU A 185 7.66 -1.44 -22.90
C LEU A 185 6.41 -1.01 -23.71
N ASP A 186 5.26 -1.64 -23.46
CA ASP A 186 4.00 -1.38 -24.17
C ASP A 186 2.84 -1.05 -23.23
N SER A 187 3.14 -0.68 -21.98
CA SER A 187 2.12 -0.28 -21.02
C SER A 187 1.62 1.12 -21.40
N PRO A 188 0.32 1.35 -21.60
CA PRO A 188 -0.22 2.68 -21.77
C PRO A 188 -0.02 3.39 -20.44
N HIS A 189 1.03 4.20 -20.36
CA HIS A 189 1.14 5.08 -19.22
C HIS A 189 -0.03 6.04 -19.34
N ALA A 190 -0.91 6.01 -18.34
CA ALA A 190 -1.72 7.19 -18.07
C ALA A 190 -0.75 8.36 -18.08
N ALA A 191 -1.01 9.34 -18.96
CA ALA A 191 -0.30 10.61 -18.97
C ALA A 191 -0.03 10.98 -17.51
N ILE A 192 1.17 11.48 -17.24
CA ILE A 192 1.50 11.96 -15.91
C ILE A 192 0.66 13.22 -15.67
N GLU A 193 -0.61 13.03 -15.36
CA GLU A 193 -1.51 14.07 -14.88
C GLU A 193 -1.11 14.38 -13.45
N GLY A 194 -0.08 15.20 -13.32
CA GLY A 194 0.04 16.17 -12.24
C GLY A 194 -0.26 17.55 -12.83
N ARG A 195 -0.60 18.53 -11.98
CA ARG A 195 -0.75 19.95 -12.40
C ARG A 195 0.45 20.37 -13.28
N ASP A 196 0.19 20.85 -14.50
CA ASP A 196 1.15 21.26 -15.55
C ASP A 196 2.63 21.19 -15.16
N GLN A 197 3.29 20.08 -15.51
CA GLN A 197 4.68 19.78 -15.12
C GLN A 197 5.68 19.82 -16.29
N GLY A 198 5.29 20.39 -17.43
CA GLY A 198 6.07 20.38 -18.67
C GLY A 198 5.92 19.09 -19.49
N GLU A 199 6.63 18.98 -20.62
CA GLU A 199 6.69 17.76 -21.42
C GLU A 199 7.54 16.70 -20.72
N ILE A 200 6.94 15.54 -20.43
CA ILE A 200 7.63 14.38 -19.83
C ILE A 200 7.94 13.37 -20.92
N ILE A 201 9.20 12.96 -21.02
CA ILE A 201 9.61 11.91 -21.95
C ILE A 201 9.30 10.54 -21.33
N ASN A 202 8.49 9.77 -22.06
CA ASN A 202 8.11 8.43 -21.65
C ASN A 202 8.39 7.43 -22.77
N LEU A 203 9.59 6.84 -22.73
CA LEU A 203 10.00 5.82 -23.69
C LEU A 203 9.39 4.45 -23.41
N ALA A 204 8.69 4.26 -22.30
CA ALA A 204 8.01 3.01 -21.96
C ALA A 204 6.55 2.96 -22.48
N ASP A 205 6.04 4.05 -23.04
CA ASP A 205 4.74 4.07 -23.72
C ASP A 205 4.81 3.29 -25.04
N ARG A 206 3.73 2.58 -25.39
CA ARG A 206 3.60 1.88 -26.68
C ARG A 206 3.84 2.83 -27.87
N ARG A 207 3.39 4.09 -27.77
CA ARG A 207 3.57 5.10 -28.83
C ARG A 207 5.04 5.47 -29.05
N ALA A 208 5.89 5.26 -28.05
CA ALA A 208 7.31 5.51 -28.14
C ALA A 208 8.10 4.40 -28.85
N GLU A 209 7.46 3.31 -29.32
CA GLU A 209 8.13 2.22 -30.04
C GLU A 209 8.99 2.73 -31.20
N ARG A 210 8.41 3.56 -32.09
CA ARG A 210 9.15 4.16 -33.21
C ARG A 210 10.32 5.03 -32.74
N SER A 211 10.17 5.70 -31.60
CA SER A 211 11.25 6.50 -30.99
C SER A 211 12.38 5.60 -30.49
N ARG A 212 12.05 4.51 -29.77
CA ARG A 212 13.02 3.51 -29.29
C ARG A 212 13.80 2.88 -30.44
N SER A 213 13.10 2.41 -31.48
CA SER A 213 13.75 1.78 -32.65
C SER A 213 14.72 2.74 -33.33
N ARG A 214 14.30 3.99 -33.57
CA ARG A 214 15.18 5.01 -34.16
C ARG A 214 16.37 5.36 -33.28
N GLN A 215 16.21 5.41 -31.95
CA GLN A 215 17.34 5.65 -31.04
C GLN A 215 18.38 4.53 -31.13
N LEU A 216 17.94 3.27 -31.23
CA LEU A 216 18.83 2.12 -31.42
C LEU A 216 19.51 2.14 -32.80
N ASP A 217 18.77 2.47 -33.87
CA ASP A 217 19.32 2.60 -35.23
C ASP A 217 20.36 3.73 -35.30
N LEU A 218 20.09 4.85 -34.64
CA LEU A 218 20.94 6.04 -34.61
C LEU A 218 22.21 5.77 -33.79
N LEU A 219 22.09 5.05 -32.67
CA LEU A 219 23.24 4.52 -31.91
C LEU A 219 24.07 3.53 -32.74
N GLY A 220 23.42 2.61 -33.45
CA GLY A 220 24.11 1.61 -34.28
C GLY A 220 24.79 2.18 -35.52
N SER A 221 24.22 3.24 -36.12
CA SER A 221 24.72 3.85 -37.36
C SER A 221 25.72 4.99 -37.14
N LEU A 222 25.51 5.84 -36.14
CA LEU A 222 26.35 7.03 -35.90
C LEU A 222 27.36 6.81 -34.77
N GLY A 223 27.05 5.96 -33.79
CA GLY A 223 27.84 5.78 -32.59
C GLY A 223 27.72 6.97 -31.61
N PRO A 224 28.04 6.76 -30.31
CA PRO A 224 27.77 7.73 -29.25
C PRO A 224 28.47 9.09 -29.45
N ASP A 225 29.73 9.08 -29.90
CA ASP A 225 30.53 10.32 -30.06
C ASP A 225 30.03 11.22 -31.19
N ARG A 226 29.39 10.63 -32.21
CA ARG A 226 28.80 11.39 -33.31
C ARG A 226 27.42 11.91 -32.92
N ILE A 227 26.65 11.13 -32.16
CA ILE A 227 25.36 11.57 -31.61
C ILE A 227 25.52 12.83 -30.76
N ILE A 228 26.51 12.86 -29.87
CA ILE A 228 26.77 14.03 -29.01
C ILE A 228 27.12 15.26 -29.87
N ARG A 229 27.91 15.07 -30.92
CA ARG A 229 28.26 16.16 -31.85
C ARG A 229 27.05 16.71 -32.61
N GLU A 230 26.20 15.83 -33.14
CA GLU A 230 24.97 16.22 -33.84
C GLU A 230 23.94 16.85 -32.88
N PHE A 231 23.82 16.33 -31.65
CA PHE A 231 22.94 16.89 -30.62
C PHE A 231 23.34 18.32 -30.23
N ASN A 232 24.64 18.55 -30.00
CA ASN A 232 25.17 19.88 -29.71
C ASN A 232 24.97 20.88 -30.87
N ALA A 233 24.82 20.39 -32.12
CA ALA A 233 24.50 21.21 -33.28
C ALA A 233 22.99 21.54 -33.40
N LEU A 234 22.13 20.83 -32.66
CA LEU A 234 20.66 20.92 -32.73
C LEU A 234 20.01 21.67 -31.56
N GLU A 235 20.75 22.01 -30.49
CA GLU A 235 20.23 22.81 -29.37
C GLU A 235 19.79 24.21 -29.86
N GLY A 236 18.48 24.41 -30.05
CA GLY A 236 17.89 25.67 -30.49
C GLY A 236 16.45 25.60 -31.03
N HIS A 237 15.85 24.41 -31.18
CA HIS A 237 14.51 24.27 -31.76
C HIS A 237 13.48 23.76 -30.74
N PRO A 238 12.31 24.42 -30.61
CA PRO A 238 11.25 23.97 -29.70
C PRO A 238 10.53 22.72 -30.25
N PRO A 239 10.03 21.83 -29.37
CA PRO A 239 9.37 20.60 -29.78
C PRO A 239 8.00 20.85 -30.42
N ALA A 240 7.66 20.01 -31.41
CA ALA A 240 6.36 20.01 -32.06
C ALA A 240 5.34 19.22 -31.22
N THR A 241 4.26 19.91 -30.84
CA THR A 241 3.16 19.36 -30.04
C THR A 241 2.37 18.29 -30.81
N SER A 242 2.24 17.09 -30.24
CA SER A 242 1.35 16.04 -30.76
C SER A 242 0.12 15.90 -29.85
N LYS A 243 -1.07 15.86 -30.48
CA LYS A 243 -2.37 15.71 -29.81
C LYS A 243 -2.50 14.29 -29.22
N LEU A 244 -2.95 14.21 -27.97
CA LEU A 244 -3.23 12.96 -27.26
C LEU A 244 -4.69 12.52 -27.46
N ASP A 245 -4.89 11.32 -28.01
CA ASP A 245 -6.18 10.61 -27.93
C ASP A 245 -6.40 10.01 -26.54
N ALA A 246 -7.65 10.04 -26.06
CA ALA A 246 -8.08 9.55 -24.76
C ALA A 246 -7.96 8.01 -24.67
N GLN A 247 -7.15 7.53 -23.73
CA GLN A 247 -6.93 6.12 -23.44
C GLN A 247 -7.49 5.75 -22.05
N PRO A 248 -7.85 4.48 -21.81
CA PRO A 248 -8.29 4.02 -20.49
C PRO A 248 -7.21 4.29 -19.44
N MET A 249 -7.58 5.03 -18.40
CA MET A 249 -6.68 5.46 -17.33
C MET A 249 -6.41 4.33 -16.34
N LEU A 250 -5.12 4.08 -16.08
CA LEU A 250 -4.70 3.25 -14.96
C LEU A 250 -5.12 3.90 -13.62
N PRO A 251 -5.38 3.11 -12.55
CA PRO A 251 -5.59 3.64 -11.22
C PRO A 251 -4.46 4.59 -10.79
N HIS A 252 -4.82 5.85 -10.52
CA HIS A 252 -3.90 6.88 -10.03
C HIS A 252 -4.44 7.44 -8.72
N LEU A 253 -3.71 7.22 -7.64
CA LEU A 253 -3.99 7.79 -6.34
C LEU A 253 -3.19 9.09 -6.17
N ILE A 254 -3.84 10.18 -5.81
CA ILE A 254 -3.18 11.43 -5.45
C ILE A 254 -3.53 11.72 -4.00
N MET A 255 -2.54 11.68 -3.11
CA MET A 255 -2.76 12.02 -1.70
C MET A 255 -2.58 13.52 -1.49
N PRO A 256 -3.43 14.15 -0.66
CA PRO A 256 -3.32 15.57 -0.41
C PRO A 256 -2.09 15.90 0.44
N ALA A 257 -1.73 17.18 0.47
CA ALA A 257 -0.62 17.67 1.28
C ALA A 257 -0.97 17.85 2.76
N HIS A 258 -2.26 17.87 3.11
CA HIS A 258 -2.72 18.08 4.48
C HIS A 258 -2.65 16.78 5.31
N HIS A 259 -2.27 16.92 6.58
CA HIS A 259 -2.06 15.78 7.48
C HIS A 259 -3.35 15.31 8.15
N ASP A 260 -4.25 16.24 8.48
CA ASP A 260 -5.53 15.97 9.13
C ASP A 260 -6.45 15.12 8.26
N VAL A 261 -7.20 14.20 8.85
CA VAL A 261 -8.23 13.46 8.10
C VAL A 261 -9.50 14.30 8.08
N ARG A 262 -9.95 14.70 6.89
CA ARG A 262 -11.15 15.53 6.73
C ARG A 262 -12.33 14.68 6.28
N GLN A 263 -13.52 15.22 6.47
CA GLN A 263 -14.75 14.54 6.04
C GLN A 263 -14.80 14.32 4.52
N GLU A 264 -14.17 15.20 3.73
CA GLU A 264 -14.02 15.03 2.28
C GLU A 264 -13.11 13.86 1.88
N ASP A 265 -12.19 13.45 2.77
CA ASP A 265 -11.26 12.34 2.54
C ASP A 265 -11.87 10.97 2.87
N VAL A 266 -13.07 10.95 3.45
CA VAL A 266 -13.71 9.75 4.03
C VAL A 266 -15.09 9.55 3.43
N ASN A 267 -15.37 8.34 2.92
CA ASN A 267 -16.73 7.98 2.57
C ASN A 267 -17.54 7.71 3.84
N MET A 268 -18.25 8.73 4.33
CA MET A 268 -18.98 8.67 5.60
C MET A 268 -20.04 7.57 5.63
N ARG A 269 -20.72 7.28 4.51
CA ARG A 269 -21.72 6.20 4.45
C ARG A 269 -21.09 4.84 4.73
N ARG A 270 -19.93 4.57 4.12
CA ARG A 270 -19.17 3.33 4.34
C ARG A 270 -18.61 3.26 5.76
N LEU A 271 -18.16 4.39 6.30
CA LEU A 271 -17.70 4.46 7.68
C LEU A 271 -18.84 4.13 8.66
N HIS A 272 -20.00 4.74 8.49
CA HIS A 272 -21.18 4.46 9.30
C HIS A 272 -21.63 3.00 9.16
N GLY A 273 -21.59 2.43 7.95
CA GLY A 273 -21.80 1.00 7.72
C GLY A 273 -20.86 0.12 8.53
N ASN A 274 -19.56 0.41 8.52
CA ASN A 274 -18.55 -0.35 9.30
C ASN A 274 -18.81 -0.26 10.81
N LEU A 275 -19.11 0.95 11.30
CA LEU A 275 -19.36 1.18 12.73
C LEU A 275 -20.66 0.53 13.20
N ALA A 276 -21.72 0.57 12.39
CA ALA A 276 -22.98 -0.08 12.71
C ALA A 276 -22.88 -1.60 12.61
N ALA A 277 -22.16 -2.14 11.62
CA ALA A 277 -21.90 -3.58 11.55
C ALA A 277 -21.15 -4.07 12.79
N ALA A 278 -20.17 -3.31 13.26
CA ALA A 278 -19.47 -3.61 14.51
C ALA A 278 -20.39 -3.57 15.74
N ALA A 279 -21.38 -2.68 15.77
CA ALA A 279 -22.33 -2.56 16.88
C ALA A 279 -23.41 -3.66 16.86
N ASP A 280 -23.99 -3.96 15.69
CA ASP A 280 -25.14 -4.86 15.56
C ASP A 280 -24.71 -6.32 15.42
N ARG A 281 -23.68 -6.58 14.62
CA ARG A 281 -23.22 -7.92 14.27
C ARG A 281 -22.10 -8.41 15.17
N GLY A 282 -21.29 -7.48 15.67
CA GLY A 282 -20.25 -7.71 16.66
C GLY A 282 -20.69 -8.66 17.78
N PRO A 283 -21.74 -8.31 18.55
CA PRO A 283 -22.20 -9.12 19.69
C PRO A 283 -22.58 -10.57 19.36
N VAL A 284 -23.07 -10.84 18.15
CA VAL A 284 -23.58 -12.16 17.75
C VAL A 284 -22.48 -13.01 17.13
N ASP A 285 -21.74 -12.47 16.16
CA ASP A 285 -20.73 -13.25 15.42
C ASP A 285 -19.43 -13.42 16.19
N PHE A 286 -19.24 -12.60 17.21
CA PHE A 286 -18.02 -12.53 18.01
C PHE A 286 -18.35 -12.71 19.50
N GLU A 287 -19.41 -13.42 19.86
CA GLU A 287 -19.76 -13.67 21.27
C GLU A 287 -18.58 -14.26 22.05
N ASP A 288 -18.02 -15.38 21.58
CA ASP A 288 -16.83 -16.01 22.16
C ASP A 288 -15.61 -15.08 22.19
N LEU A 289 -15.52 -14.20 21.19
CA LEU A 289 -14.44 -13.24 21.09
C LEU A 289 -14.62 -12.09 22.09
N LEU A 290 -15.85 -11.62 22.33
CA LEU A 290 -16.18 -10.61 23.33
C LEU A 290 -16.04 -11.17 24.75
N LEU A 291 -16.19 -12.48 24.93
CA LEU A 291 -15.84 -13.19 26.17
C LEU A 291 -14.33 -13.25 26.39
N THR A 292 -13.50 -12.96 25.37
CA THR A 292 -12.03 -12.83 25.55
C THR A 292 -11.72 -11.54 26.29
N PRO A 293 -11.08 -11.60 27.47
CA PRO A 293 -10.74 -10.41 28.24
C PRO A 293 -9.95 -9.40 27.42
N GLY A 294 -10.41 -8.14 27.37
CA GLY A 294 -9.76 -7.06 26.63
C GLY A 294 -10.39 -6.75 25.27
N VAL A 295 -11.15 -7.69 24.67
CA VAL A 295 -11.87 -7.44 23.42
C VAL A 295 -13.21 -6.75 23.71
N GLY A 296 -13.29 -5.47 23.36
CA GLY A 296 -14.49 -4.66 23.50
C GLY A 296 -15.00 -4.07 22.18
N ALA A 297 -16.06 -3.28 22.25
CA ALA A 297 -16.69 -2.66 21.08
C ALA A 297 -15.72 -1.91 20.16
N ARG A 298 -14.68 -1.26 20.73
CA ARG A 298 -13.66 -0.55 19.94
C ARG A 298 -12.77 -1.48 19.12
N THR A 299 -12.46 -2.67 19.63
CA THR A 299 -11.74 -3.72 18.90
C THR A 299 -12.60 -4.24 17.75
N VAL A 300 -13.89 -4.44 17.96
CA VAL A 300 -14.81 -4.85 16.88
C VAL A 300 -14.91 -3.78 15.78
N LYS A 301 -14.95 -2.49 16.15
CA LYS A 301 -14.88 -1.39 15.18
C LYS A 301 -13.60 -1.42 14.34
N ALA A 302 -12.45 -1.72 14.96
CA ALA A 302 -11.19 -1.90 14.22
C ALA A 302 -11.24 -3.12 13.29
N LEU A 303 -11.80 -4.24 13.77
CA LEU A 303 -11.97 -5.47 12.99
C LEU A 303 -12.87 -5.28 11.77
N ALA A 304 -13.90 -4.42 11.83
CA ALA A 304 -14.73 -4.13 10.66
C ALA A 304 -13.92 -3.52 9.50
N MET A 305 -12.99 -2.62 9.81
CA MET A 305 -12.09 -2.02 8.82
C MET A 305 -11.05 -3.01 8.30
N VAL A 306 -10.51 -3.86 9.19
CA VAL A 306 -9.58 -4.94 8.82
C VAL A 306 -10.29 -5.97 7.92
N ALA A 307 -11.52 -6.35 8.25
CA ALA A 307 -12.34 -7.27 7.47
C ALA A 307 -12.57 -6.72 6.06
N GLU A 308 -12.84 -5.42 5.90
CA GLU A 308 -12.97 -4.81 4.58
C GLU A 308 -11.63 -4.78 3.81
N VAL A 309 -10.48 -4.64 4.47
CA VAL A 309 -9.18 -4.80 3.80
C VAL A 309 -8.98 -6.24 3.30
N VAL A 310 -9.44 -7.24 4.04
CA VAL A 310 -9.35 -8.67 3.67
C VAL A 310 -10.34 -9.01 2.56
N HIS A 311 -11.61 -8.61 2.67
CA HIS A 311 -12.72 -9.11 1.85
C HIS A 311 -13.27 -8.08 0.84
N GLY A 312 -12.91 -6.81 0.99
CA GLY A 312 -13.37 -5.70 0.14
C GLY A 312 -12.93 -5.85 -1.31
N THR A 313 -13.78 -5.39 -2.23
CA THR A 313 -13.46 -5.27 -3.66
C THR A 313 -12.70 -3.97 -3.94
N PRO A 314 -11.93 -3.86 -5.05
CA PRO A 314 -11.10 -2.69 -5.35
C PRO A 314 -11.80 -1.32 -5.25
N CYS A 315 -13.09 -1.22 -5.63
CA CYS A 315 -13.87 0.01 -5.57
C CYS A 315 -14.15 0.55 -4.14
N ARG A 316 -13.83 -0.24 -3.11
CA ARG A 316 -14.06 0.11 -1.70
C ARG A 316 -12.90 0.87 -1.05
N PHE A 317 -11.78 0.96 -1.77
CA PHE A 317 -10.56 1.59 -1.29
C PHE A 317 -10.33 2.99 -1.85
N SER A 318 -11.33 3.56 -2.55
CA SER A 318 -11.28 4.92 -3.11
C SER A 318 -11.01 6.02 -2.08
N ASP A 319 -11.26 5.73 -0.80
CA ASP A 319 -11.09 6.62 0.36
C ASP A 319 -10.11 6.02 1.40
N PRO A 320 -8.78 5.97 1.12
CA PRO A 320 -7.81 5.35 2.03
C PRO A 320 -7.77 5.95 3.44
N ALA A 321 -8.17 7.22 3.59
CA ALA A 321 -8.21 7.92 4.87
C ALA A 321 -9.13 7.23 5.88
N ARG A 322 -10.25 6.67 5.42
CA ARG A 322 -11.21 5.96 6.26
C ARG A 322 -10.50 4.88 7.08
N PHE A 323 -9.64 4.09 6.46
CA PHE A 323 -8.94 2.96 7.07
C PHE A 323 -8.00 3.33 8.22
N SER A 324 -7.57 4.59 8.32
CA SER A 324 -6.82 5.08 9.48
C SER A 324 -7.65 5.13 10.76
N LEU A 325 -8.99 5.10 10.68
CA LEU A 325 -9.87 5.02 11.86
C LEU A 325 -9.81 3.66 12.56
N ALA A 326 -9.21 2.63 11.93
CA ALA A 326 -9.00 1.35 12.58
C ALA A 326 -8.07 1.47 13.79
N HIS A 327 -6.89 2.08 13.59
CA HIS A 327 -5.79 2.09 14.54
C HIS A 327 -5.04 3.43 14.64
N GLY A 328 -5.62 4.51 14.13
CA GLY A 328 -5.02 5.85 14.18
C GLY A 328 -3.79 5.98 13.29
N GLY A 329 -2.97 6.99 13.59
CA GLY A 329 -1.72 7.27 12.89
C GLY A 329 -0.58 7.50 13.87
N LYS A 330 0.64 7.16 13.45
CA LYS A 330 1.85 7.37 14.26
C LYS A 330 2.07 8.84 14.63
N ASP A 331 1.60 9.78 13.82
CA ASP A 331 1.71 11.22 14.06
C ASP A 331 0.41 11.82 14.63
N ARG A 332 -0.50 10.97 15.14
CA ARG A 332 -1.83 11.33 15.68
C ARG A 332 -2.86 11.76 14.63
N HIS A 333 -2.70 11.32 13.38
CA HIS A 333 -3.68 11.58 12.33
C HIS A 333 -4.38 10.29 11.90
N PRO A 334 -5.68 10.10 12.20
CA PRO A 334 -6.61 11.06 12.81
C PRO A 334 -6.50 11.17 14.34
N PHE A 335 -5.97 10.14 15.00
CA PHE A 335 -5.74 10.09 16.44
C PHE A 335 -4.52 9.18 16.75
N PRO A 336 -3.98 9.20 17.98
CA PRO A 336 -2.83 8.39 18.39
C PRO A 336 -3.12 6.89 18.34
N VAL A 337 -2.10 6.06 18.09
CA VAL A 337 -2.31 4.61 17.93
C VAL A 337 -2.81 3.98 19.25
N PRO A 338 -4.01 3.38 19.30
CA PRO A 338 -4.56 2.78 20.52
C PRO A 338 -3.96 1.38 20.71
N LEU A 339 -2.83 1.28 21.42
CA LEU A 339 -2.04 0.05 21.45
C LEU A 339 -2.79 -1.17 21.98
N LYS A 340 -3.67 -1.01 22.98
CA LYS A 340 -4.47 -2.12 23.52
C LYS A 340 -5.40 -2.68 22.44
N VAL A 341 -6.16 -1.81 21.78
CA VAL A 341 -7.07 -2.16 20.68
C VAL A 341 -6.31 -2.82 19.53
N TYR A 342 -5.13 -2.29 19.20
CA TYR A 342 -4.26 -2.83 18.16
C TYR A 342 -3.82 -4.26 18.50
N ASP A 343 -3.29 -4.48 19.71
CA ASP A 343 -2.80 -5.78 20.14
C ASP A 343 -3.95 -6.82 20.21
N GLU A 344 -5.13 -6.42 20.66
CA GLU A 344 -6.32 -7.27 20.61
C GLU A 344 -6.71 -7.61 19.17
N THR A 345 -6.75 -6.62 18.26
CA THR A 345 -7.03 -6.87 16.84
C THR A 345 -6.08 -7.91 16.25
N ILE A 346 -4.77 -7.83 16.57
CA ILE A 346 -3.80 -8.84 16.16
C ILE A 346 -4.14 -10.21 16.76
N SER A 347 -4.47 -10.26 18.06
CA SER A 347 -4.80 -11.50 18.76
C SER A 347 -5.98 -12.22 18.11
N VAL A 348 -7.05 -11.48 17.84
CA VAL A 348 -8.26 -11.97 17.16
C VAL A 348 -7.93 -12.51 15.77
N MET A 349 -7.25 -11.72 14.94
CA MET A 349 -6.89 -12.14 13.59
C MET A 349 -6.01 -13.40 13.60
N LYS A 350 -5.07 -13.49 14.55
CA LYS A 350 -4.19 -14.67 14.69
C LYS A 350 -4.97 -15.91 15.11
N SER A 351 -5.92 -15.77 16.02
CA SER A 351 -6.82 -16.87 16.40
C SER A 351 -7.59 -17.35 15.17
N ALA A 352 -8.21 -16.42 14.43
CA ALA A 352 -9.05 -16.73 13.28
C ALA A 352 -8.28 -17.49 12.20
N VAL A 353 -7.12 -16.97 11.78
CA VAL A 353 -6.25 -17.62 10.79
C VAL A 353 -5.80 -19.00 11.27
N ARG A 354 -5.34 -19.12 12.52
CA ARG A 354 -4.87 -20.41 13.07
C ARG A 354 -6.00 -21.44 13.13
N LYS A 355 -7.20 -21.05 13.54
CA LYS A 355 -8.36 -21.96 13.59
C LYS A 355 -8.80 -22.35 12.18
N GLY A 356 -8.83 -21.43 11.24
CA GLY A 356 -9.15 -21.74 9.85
C GLY A 356 -8.15 -22.74 9.23
N ARG A 357 -6.85 -22.64 9.53
CA ARG A 357 -5.86 -23.66 9.10
C ARG A 357 -6.18 -25.07 9.59
N LEU A 358 -6.90 -25.19 10.70
CA LEU A 358 -7.35 -26.46 11.28
C LEU A 358 -8.74 -26.88 10.78
N GLY A 359 -9.24 -26.25 9.71
CA GLY A 359 -10.59 -26.49 9.16
C GLY A 359 -11.73 -25.90 10.00
N ARG A 360 -11.42 -25.04 10.99
CA ARG A 360 -12.40 -24.35 11.83
C ARG A 360 -12.59 -22.92 11.34
N ASP A 361 -13.36 -22.77 10.28
CA ASP A 361 -13.51 -21.51 9.56
C ASP A 361 -14.51 -20.53 10.20
N GLU A 362 -15.10 -20.86 11.34
CA GLU A 362 -16.15 -20.04 11.98
C GLU A 362 -15.71 -18.59 12.25
N GLU A 363 -14.50 -18.40 12.80
CA GLU A 363 -13.97 -17.06 13.12
C GLU A 363 -13.60 -16.27 11.87
N LEU A 364 -13.03 -16.92 10.86
CA LEU A 364 -12.74 -16.29 9.57
C LEU A 364 -14.03 -15.93 8.82
N ALA A 365 -15.03 -16.80 8.88
CA ALA A 365 -16.35 -16.54 8.35
C ALA A 365 -17.06 -15.40 9.11
N ALA A 366 -16.83 -15.26 10.42
CA ALA A 366 -17.33 -14.13 11.20
C ALA A 366 -16.76 -12.80 10.72
N LEU A 367 -15.45 -12.73 10.42
CA LEU A 367 -14.84 -11.54 9.81
C LEU A 367 -15.48 -11.22 8.45
N LYS A 368 -15.72 -12.23 7.62
CA LYS A 368 -16.42 -12.03 6.34
C LYS A 368 -17.85 -11.52 6.54
N ARG A 369 -18.62 -12.09 7.48
CA ARG A 369 -19.99 -11.64 7.79
C ARG A 369 -20.03 -10.21 8.32
N LEU A 370 -19.00 -9.77 9.03
CA LEU A 370 -18.86 -8.38 9.48
C LEU A 370 -18.75 -7.41 8.29
N ASP A 371 -17.93 -7.73 7.29
CA ASP A 371 -17.83 -6.95 6.05
C ASP A 371 -19.12 -7.02 5.21
N ASP A 372 -19.72 -8.21 5.08
CA ASP A 372 -21.00 -8.38 4.37
C ASP A 372 -22.11 -7.54 5.01
N GLN A 373 -22.20 -7.51 6.34
CA GLN A 373 -23.18 -6.70 7.07
C GLN A 373 -22.93 -5.19 6.88
N SER A 374 -21.67 -4.75 6.90
CA SER A 374 -21.35 -3.33 6.65
C SER A 374 -21.91 -2.86 5.29
N ARG A 375 -21.75 -3.69 4.25
CA ARG A 375 -22.25 -3.39 2.90
C ARG A 375 -23.77 -3.31 2.82
N ILE A 376 -24.49 -3.98 3.71
CA ILE A 376 -25.95 -3.89 3.83
C ILE A 376 -26.32 -2.58 4.53
N LEU A 377 -25.67 -2.30 5.66
CA LEU A 377 -25.99 -1.16 6.53
C LEU A 377 -25.60 0.19 5.93
N GLU A 378 -24.52 0.27 5.13
CA GLU A 378 -24.06 1.54 4.53
C GLU A 378 -25.10 2.25 3.65
N ARG A 379 -26.13 1.52 3.19
CA ARG A 379 -27.22 2.06 2.36
C ARG A 379 -28.21 2.91 3.13
N TYR A 380 -28.34 2.67 4.44
CA TYR A 380 -29.44 3.22 5.25
C TYR A 380 -28.96 3.89 6.53
N VAL A 381 -27.80 3.51 7.06
CA VAL A 381 -27.30 4.02 8.33
C VAL A 381 -26.70 5.41 8.16
N THR A 382 -27.10 6.30 9.06
CA THR A 382 -26.41 7.55 9.37
C THR A 382 -25.79 7.46 10.75
N GLY A 383 -24.71 8.20 10.98
CA GLY A 383 -24.01 8.23 12.26
C GLY A 383 -23.43 9.60 12.58
N PRO A 384 -22.64 9.69 13.66
CA PRO A 384 -21.97 10.92 14.08
C PRO A 384 -21.07 11.47 12.98
N ASP A 385 -20.78 12.77 13.05
CA ASP A 385 -19.85 13.38 12.12
C ASP A 385 -18.40 12.89 12.37
N LEU A 386 -17.50 13.16 11.42
CA LEU A 386 -16.11 12.70 11.58
C LEU A 386 -15.43 13.35 12.80
N LYS A 387 -15.79 14.59 13.14
CA LYS A 387 -15.16 15.33 14.24
C LYS A 387 -15.53 14.74 15.59
N GLU A 388 -16.79 14.37 15.78
CA GLU A 388 -17.31 13.68 16.95
C GLU A 388 -16.66 12.31 17.12
N ILE A 389 -16.52 11.54 16.03
CA ILE A 389 -15.81 10.26 16.05
C ILE A 389 -14.37 10.45 16.52
N VAL A 390 -13.65 11.39 15.91
CA VAL A 390 -12.23 11.65 16.24
C VAL A 390 -12.08 12.19 17.65
N ALA A 391 -12.96 13.09 18.11
CA ALA A 391 -12.97 13.61 19.47
C ALA A 391 -13.12 12.48 20.50
N GLY A 392 -14.07 11.57 20.28
CA GLY A 392 -14.26 10.40 21.16
C GLY A 392 -13.02 9.49 21.22
N GLU A 393 -12.27 9.35 20.13
CA GLU A 393 -11.01 8.59 20.11
C GLU A 393 -9.90 9.29 20.93
N PHE A 394 -9.84 10.63 20.89
CA PHE A 394 -8.92 11.39 21.74
C PHE A 394 -9.29 11.28 23.23
N ASP A 395 -10.57 11.42 23.58
CA ASP A 395 -11.07 11.34 24.95
C ASP A 395 -10.71 9.99 25.60
N GLN A 396 -10.77 8.91 24.82
CA GLN A 396 -10.51 7.54 25.29
C GLN A 396 -9.06 7.10 25.07
N SER A 397 -8.22 7.93 24.44
CA SER A 397 -6.89 7.54 23.97
C SER A 397 -6.01 7.00 25.09
N PHE A 398 -5.97 7.67 26.25
CA PHE A 398 -5.23 7.18 27.42
C PHE A 398 -5.68 5.78 27.86
N SER A 399 -6.99 5.56 27.93
CA SER A 399 -7.57 4.28 28.36
C SER A 399 -7.17 3.13 27.42
N TYR A 400 -6.99 3.44 26.14
CA TYR A 400 -6.56 2.50 25.10
C TYR A 400 -5.03 2.38 24.96
N GLY A 401 -4.26 3.06 25.82
CA GLY A 401 -2.81 3.08 25.71
C GLY A 401 -2.33 3.83 24.48
N GLY A 402 -3.00 4.94 24.15
CA GLY A 402 -2.70 5.82 23.04
C GLY A 402 -1.23 6.21 23.01
N ARG A 403 -0.59 5.96 21.86
CA ARG A 403 0.83 6.26 21.66
C ARG A 403 1.09 6.79 20.25
N SER A 404 1.95 7.79 20.17
CA SER A 404 2.41 8.39 18.92
C SER A 404 3.94 8.51 18.93
N VAL A 405 4.51 9.09 17.87
CA VAL A 405 5.92 9.48 17.84
C VAL A 405 6.25 10.52 18.92
N PHE A 406 5.25 11.24 19.44
CA PHE A 406 5.40 12.24 20.50
C PHE A 406 5.36 11.65 21.92
N GLY A 407 5.12 10.35 22.07
CA GLY A 407 5.06 9.67 23.35
C GLY A 407 3.69 9.07 23.64
N TRP A 408 3.43 8.84 24.93
CA TRP A 408 2.15 8.33 25.42
C TRP A 408 1.17 9.48 25.59
N GLU A 409 -0.10 9.23 25.29
CA GLU A 409 -1.15 10.21 25.59
C GLU A 409 -1.33 10.35 27.10
N PRO A 410 -1.54 11.57 27.61
CA PRO A 410 -1.82 11.80 29.02
C PRO A 410 -3.27 11.42 29.36
N PRO A 411 -3.59 11.15 30.64
CA PRO A 411 -4.97 11.04 31.08
C PRO A 411 -5.70 12.37 30.88
N ALA A 412 -7.00 12.33 30.57
CA ALA A 412 -7.81 13.51 30.20
C ALA A 412 -7.75 14.66 31.24
N ASN A 413 -7.46 14.37 32.52
CA ASN A 413 -7.39 15.36 33.60
C ASN A 413 -6.00 15.99 33.82
N PHE A 414 -5.03 15.81 32.90
CA PHE A 414 -3.67 16.31 33.08
C PHE A 414 -3.51 17.79 32.70
N GLU A 415 -4.40 18.35 31.87
CA GLU A 415 -4.31 19.75 31.41
C GLU A 415 -4.85 20.78 32.43
N THR A 416 -5.72 20.38 33.35
CA THR A 416 -6.27 21.26 34.40
C THR A 416 -5.32 21.55 35.57
N ARG A 417 -4.10 20.99 35.57
CA ARG A 417 -3.08 21.22 36.62
C ARG A 417 -1.94 22.15 36.21
N LYS A 418 -2.03 22.79 35.04
CA LYS A 418 -1.04 23.75 34.53
C LYS A 418 -1.64 25.14 34.22
N SER A 419 -2.66 25.56 34.95
CA SER A 419 -3.12 26.96 34.99
C SER A 419 -2.61 27.66 36.23
#